data_AF-A0A6A5GKU4-F1
#
_entry.id   AF-A0A6A5GKU4-F1
#
_cell.length_a   1.000
_cell.length_b   1.000
_cell.length_c   1.000
_cell.angle_alpha   90.00
_cell.angle_beta   90.00
_cell.angle_gamma   90.00
#
_symmetry.space_group_name_H-M   'P 1'
#
loop_
_entity.id
_entity.type
_entity.pdbx_description
1 polymer ?
#
loop_
_entity_poly.entity_id
_entity_poly.type
_entity_poly.pdbx_seq_one_letter_code
_entity_poly.pdbx_strand_id
1 'polypeptide(L)'
;MGSKFPDPSLSFTSSETGSDVLKVISKFINNTEVPICGSRIFILLKRFPNEQDITELIAQMRKYRVYVYIATSLPPSGGSHPETIRRLTTQTNGLDYYYEDSSFTLSNYESMVSKTIYFNASAYDMQVDYEIGDAVVYAVQIRMYTTGSDGYWIPYDD
;
A
#
# COMPACT_ATOMS: atom_id res chain seq x y z
N MET A 1 -29.82 -6.26 9.31
CA MET A 1 -28.64 -5.48 8.89
C MET A 1 -27.42 -6.29 9.30
N GLY A 2 -26.74 -6.92 8.35
CA GLY A 2 -25.50 -7.67 8.64
C GLY A 2 -24.37 -6.68 8.90
N SER A 3 -23.57 -6.93 9.93
CA SER A 3 -22.37 -6.15 10.24
C SER A 3 -21.43 -6.14 9.04
N LYS A 4 -21.10 -4.94 8.52
CA LYS A 4 -20.02 -4.74 7.53
C LYS A 4 -18.63 -4.75 8.15
N PHE A 5 -18.49 -5.36 9.33
CA PHE A 5 -17.20 -5.45 9.99
C PHE A 5 -16.33 -6.49 9.29
N PRO A 6 -15.00 -6.29 9.27
CA PRO A 6 -14.05 -7.31 8.85
C PRO A 6 -14.33 -8.64 9.54
N ASP A 7 -14.08 -9.76 8.86
CA ASP A 7 -14.10 -11.08 9.50
C ASP A 7 -12.82 -11.23 10.33
N PRO A 8 -12.88 -11.25 11.67
CA PRO A 8 -11.69 -11.31 12.51
C PRO A 8 -10.89 -12.61 12.32
N SER A 9 -11.50 -13.66 11.76
CA SER A 9 -10.81 -14.92 11.49
C SER A 9 -9.77 -14.82 10.38
N LEU A 10 -9.80 -13.75 9.57
CA LEU A 10 -8.82 -13.46 8.54
C LEU A 10 -7.61 -12.68 9.08
N SER A 11 -7.62 -12.30 10.35
CA SER A 11 -6.49 -11.59 10.98
C SER A 11 -5.27 -12.49 11.11
N PHE A 12 -4.10 -11.86 11.14
CA PHE A 12 -2.87 -12.57 11.45
C PHE A 12 -2.73 -12.83 12.94
N THR A 13 -2.46 -14.08 13.30
CA THR A 13 -2.25 -14.49 14.69
C THR A 13 -0.88 -14.12 15.25
N SER A 14 0.08 -13.77 14.39
CA SER A 14 1.46 -13.44 14.78
C SER A 14 1.82 -12.02 14.40
N SER A 15 2.45 -11.27 15.30
CA SER A 15 3.06 -9.96 15.01
C SER A 15 4.30 -10.06 14.14
N GLU A 16 4.90 -11.25 14.01
CA GLU A 16 6.08 -11.47 13.17
C GLU A 16 5.75 -11.45 11.67
N THR A 17 4.49 -11.69 11.31
CA THR A 17 4.08 -11.66 9.90
C THR A 17 4.18 -10.25 9.34
N GLY A 18 5.02 -10.05 8.34
CA GLY A 18 5.20 -8.79 7.65
C GLY A 18 4.19 -8.57 6.52
N SER A 19 4.33 -7.45 5.82
CA SER A 19 3.56 -7.14 4.61
C SER A 19 4.34 -7.47 3.34
N ASP A 20 3.67 -8.06 2.35
CA ASP A 20 4.17 -8.27 0.99
C ASP A 20 4.15 -7.00 0.11
N VAL A 21 4.03 -5.82 0.73
CA VAL A 21 3.95 -4.51 0.04
C VAL A 21 5.05 -4.31 -1.01
N LEU A 22 6.27 -4.77 -0.74
CA LEU A 22 7.39 -4.63 -1.67
C LEU A 22 7.21 -5.49 -2.93
N LYS A 23 6.65 -6.70 -2.77
CA LYS A 23 6.32 -7.60 -3.89
C LYS A 23 5.19 -7.01 -4.74
N VAL A 24 4.16 -6.43 -4.10
CA VAL A 24 3.07 -5.74 -4.81
C VAL A 24 3.60 -4.61 -5.68
N ILE A 25 4.48 -3.76 -5.14
CA ILE A 25 5.11 -2.67 -5.90
C ILE A 25 5.97 -3.22 -7.04
N SER A 26 6.78 -4.25 -6.77
CA SER A 26 7.60 -4.92 -7.79
C SER A 26 6.75 -5.49 -8.92
N LYS A 27 5.64 -6.15 -8.60
CA LYS A 27 4.72 -6.70 -9.58
C LYS A 27 4.07 -5.62 -10.43
N PHE A 28 3.64 -4.51 -9.81
CA PHE A 28 3.18 -3.35 -10.55
C PHE A 28 4.26 -2.80 -11.50
N ILE A 29 5.51 -2.69 -11.09
CA ILE A 29 6.57 -2.16 -11.97
C ILE A 29 6.94 -3.14 -13.10
N ASN A 30 6.74 -4.45 -12.91
CA ASN A 30 7.06 -5.45 -13.91
C ASN A 30 5.86 -5.84 -14.79
N ASN A 31 4.72 -5.17 -14.64
CA ASN A 31 3.53 -5.45 -15.45
C ASN A 31 3.70 -4.98 -16.91
N THR A 32 2.98 -5.64 -17.82
CA THR A 32 2.92 -5.29 -19.25
C THR A 32 1.53 -4.81 -19.70
N GLU A 33 0.58 -4.72 -18.77
CA GLU A 33 -0.82 -4.36 -19.02
C GLU A 33 -1.00 -2.85 -19.17
N VAL A 34 -0.24 -2.05 -18.42
CA VAL A 34 -0.35 -0.58 -18.42
C VAL A 34 1.02 0.10 -18.47
N PRO A 35 1.10 1.32 -19.04
CA PRO A 35 2.30 2.14 -18.92
C PRO A 35 2.60 2.51 -17.46
N ILE A 36 3.85 2.31 -17.03
CA ILE A 36 4.27 2.57 -15.64
C ILE A 36 5.10 3.84 -15.45
N CYS A 37 5.55 4.45 -16.55
CA CYS A 37 6.49 5.57 -16.46
C CYS A 37 5.79 6.80 -15.86
N GLY A 38 6.33 7.36 -14.78
CA GLY A 38 5.73 8.50 -14.08
C GLY A 38 4.58 8.12 -13.13
N SER A 39 4.32 6.84 -12.91
CA SER A 39 3.27 6.38 -12.01
C SER A 39 3.50 6.84 -10.57
N ARG A 40 2.41 7.14 -9.88
CA ARG A 40 2.38 7.44 -8.45
C ARG A 40 1.62 6.34 -7.76
N ILE A 41 2.22 5.71 -6.77
CA ILE A 41 1.61 4.63 -5.98
C ILE A 41 1.33 5.18 -4.60
N PHE A 42 0.13 4.93 -4.09
CA PHE A 42 -0.25 5.31 -2.73
C PHE A 42 -0.63 4.06 -1.94
N ILE A 43 -0.08 3.92 -0.75
CA ILE A 43 -0.23 2.72 0.08
C ILE A 43 -0.62 3.11 1.50
N LEU A 44 -1.63 2.41 2.01
CA LEU A 44 -1.95 2.38 3.42
C LEU A 44 -1.31 1.15 4.03
N LEU A 45 -0.46 1.37 5.04
CA LEU A 45 0.37 0.33 5.63
C LEU A 45 0.05 0.17 7.11
N LYS A 46 -0.34 -1.03 7.52
CA LYS A 46 -0.50 -1.41 8.94
C LYS A 46 0.62 -2.32 9.44
N ARG A 47 1.26 -3.08 8.54
CA ARG A 47 2.35 -4.02 8.84
C ARG A 47 3.59 -3.67 8.02
N PHE A 48 4.76 -3.65 8.65
CA PHE A 48 6.01 -3.42 7.92
C PHE A 48 6.42 -4.65 7.10
N PRO A 49 7.22 -4.49 6.04
CA PRO A 49 7.82 -5.63 5.36
C PRO A 49 8.83 -6.34 6.27
N ASN A 50 9.10 -7.60 5.95
CA ASN A 50 10.18 -8.35 6.58
C ASN A 50 11.45 -8.39 5.72
N GLU A 51 11.33 -8.07 4.43
CA GLU A 51 12.44 -7.99 3.51
C GLU A 51 13.19 -6.66 3.68
N GLN A 52 14.51 -6.69 3.48
CA GLN A 52 15.39 -5.51 3.57
C GLN A 52 16.08 -5.16 2.24
N ASP A 53 16.24 -6.14 1.35
CA ASP A 53 16.85 -5.90 0.05
C ASP A 53 15.81 -5.35 -0.92
N ILE A 54 15.96 -4.07 -1.22
CA ILE A 54 15.12 -3.31 -2.15
C ILE A 54 15.96 -2.69 -3.27
N THR A 55 17.18 -3.20 -3.49
CA THR A 55 18.16 -2.60 -4.40
C THR A 55 17.64 -2.56 -5.83
N GLU A 56 17.16 -3.70 -6.33
CA GLU A 56 16.59 -3.80 -7.68
C GLU A 56 15.31 -2.98 -7.80
N LEU A 57 14.43 -3.05 -6.79
CA LEU A 57 13.17 -2.31 -6.76
C LEU A 57 13.40 -0.79 -6.88
N ILE A 58 14.33 -0.24 -6.10
CA ILE A 58 14.71 1.17 -6.18
C ILE A 58 15.26 1.52 -7.56
N ALA A 59 16.12 0.66 -8.14
CA ALA A 59 16.69 0.89 -9.46
C ALA A 59 15.59 0.96 -10.54
N GLN A 60 14.64 0.03 -10.49
CA GLN A 60 13.50 0.01 -11.42
C GLN A 60 12.58 1.23 -11.22
N MET A 61 12.23 1.58 -9.98
CA MET A 61 11.41 2.76 -9.67
C MET A 61 12.06 4.05 -10.19
N ARG A 62 13.37 4.21 -10.00
CA ARG A 62 14.11 5.36 -10.53
C ARG A 62 14.12 5.39 -12.06
N LYS A 63 14.38 4.23 -12.70
CA LYS A 63 14.39 4.10 -14.17
C LYS A 63 13.06 4.54 -14.77
N TYR A 64 11.95 4.12 -14.18
CA TYR A 64 10.60 4.42 -14.67
C TYR A 64 9.97 5.66 -14.02
N ARG A 65 10.71 6.41 -13.18
CA ARG A 65 10.19 7.59 -12.46
C ARG A 65 8.89 7.29 -11.70
N VAL A 66 8.85 6.13 -11.05
CA VAL A 66 7.73 5.71 -10.20
C VAL A 66 7.97 6.26 -8.80
N TYR A 67 6.95 6.91 -8.24
CA TYR A 67 6.99 7.50 -6.90
C TYR A 67 6.03 6.75 -5.99
N VAL A 68 6.44 6.49 -4.75
CA VAL A 68 5.59 5.83 -3.75
C VAL A 68 5.31 6.75 -2.57
N TYR A 69 4.05 6.81 -2.16
CA TYR A 69 3.56 7.58 -1.03
C TYR A 69 2.91 6.62 -0.05
N ILE A 70 3.42 6.57 1.19
CA ILE A 70 3.00 5.56 2.16
C ILE A 70 2.47 6.26 3.41
N ALA A 71 1.22 6.00 3.76
CA ALA A 71 0.71 6.34 5.08
C ALA A 71 0.74 5.09 5.95
N THR A 72 1.52 5.14 7.01
CA THR A 72 1.69 4.05 7.98
C THR A 72 0.90 4.34 9.24
N SER A 73 0.13 3.37 9.70
CA SER A 73 -0.60 3.45 10.96
C SER A 73 0.27 2.93 12.10
N LEU A 74 0.21 3.62 13.24
CA LEU A 74 0.97 3.33 14.46
C LEU A 74 0.02 3.09 15.65
N PRO A 75 0.33 2.09 16.50
CA PRO A 75 1.44 1.14 16.36
C PRO A 75 1.21 0.16 15.18
N PRO A 76 2.29 -0.36 14.55
CA PRO A 76 2.14 -1.36 13.50
C PRO A 76 1.55 -2.65 14.09
N SER A 77 0.74 -3.39 13.33
CA SER A 77 0.23 -4.70 13.76
C SER A 77 1.22 -5.85 13.52
N GLY A 78 2.32 -5.58 12.83
CA GLY A 78 3.41 -6.54 12.67
C GLY A 78 4.48 -6.13 11.68
N GLY A 79 5.40 -7.06 11.42
CA GLY A 79 6.57 -6.85 10.57
C GLY A 79 7.73 -6.19 11.32
N SER A 80 8.93 -6.33 10.76
CA SER A 80 10.17 -6.08 11.51
C SER A 80 11.06 -4.97 10.95
N HIS A 81 10.83 -4.48 9.73
CA HIS A 81 11.76 -3.57 9.06
C HIS A 81 11.11 -2.25 8.58
N PRO A 82 10.76 -1.33 9.50
CA PRO A 82 10.26 0.01 9.15
C PRO A 82 11.26 0.83 8.34
N GLU A 83 12.55 0.63 8.55
CA GLU A 83 13.62 1.30 7.82
C GLU A 83 13.63 0.95 6.33
N THR A 84 13.13 -0.23 5.94
CA THR A 84 12.99 -0.61 4.54
C THR A 84 12.02 0.32 3.81
N ILE A 85 10.88 0.63 4.44
CA ILE A 85 9.89 1.57 3.89
C ILE A 85 10.48 2.97 3.77
N ARG A 86 11.16 3.44 4.83
CA ARG A 86 11.86 4.74 4.81
C ARG A 86 12.91 4.81 3.70
N ARG A 87 13.70 3.74 3.50
CA ARG A 87 14.71 3.68 2.43
C ARG A 87 14.04 3.69 1.07
N LEU A 88 12.95 2.96 0.88
CA LEU A 88 12.21 2.93 -0.38
C LEU A 88 11.70 4.33 -0.76
N THR A 89 11.00 5.02 0.15
CA THR A 89 10.43 6.35 -0.12
C THR A 89 11.52 7.39 -0.38
N THR A 90 12.49 7.52 0.52
CA THR A 90 13.56 8.54 0.41
C THR A 90 14.45 8.33 -0.81
N GLN A 91 14.71 7.09 -1.20
CA GLN A 91 15.55 6.80 -2.36
C GLN A 91 14.81 6.91 -3.69
N THR A 92 13.48 7.01 -3.69
CA THR A 92 12.67 7.12 -4.91
C THR A 92 11.94 8.45 -5.04
N ASN A 93 12.33 9.46 -4.24
CA ASN A 93 11.66 10.77 -4.13
C ASN A 93 10.17 10.65 -3.75
N GLY A 94 9.82 9.58 -3.03
CA GLY A 94 8.52 9.36 -2.42
C GLY A 94 8.42 10.03 -1.05
N LEU A 95 7.31 9.78 -0.35
CA LEU A 95 7.07 10.27 1.01
C LEU A 95 6.46 9.16 1.88
N ASP A 96 6.88 9.06 3.13
CA ASP A 96 6.24 8.22 4.14
C ASP A 96 5.77 9.06 5.33
N TYR A 97 4.56 8.77 5.79
CA TYR A 97 3.89 9.43 6.89
C TYR A 97 3.51 8.39 7.94
N TYR A 98 3.51 8.81 9.19
CA TYR A 98 3.17 7.96 10.33
C TYR A 98 2.06 8.65 11.12
N TYR A 99 0.99 7.92 11.36
CA TYR A 99 -0.19 8.42 12.05
C TYR A 99 -0.59 7.44 13.13
N GLU A 100 -1.13 7.95 14.24
CA GLU A 100 -1.86 7.12 15.19
C GLU A 100 -3.12 6.54 14.52
N ASP A 101 -3.53 5.35 14.93
CA ASP A 101 -4.71 4.65 14.39
C ASP A 101 -5.98 5.52 14.36
N SER A 102 -6.18 6.31 15.42
CA SER A 102 -7.29 7.26 15.55
C SER A 102 -7.34 8.33 14.44
N SER A 103 -6.18 8.66 13.88
CA SER A 103 -6.00 9.69 12.85
C SER A 103 -5.84 9.11 11.44
N PHE A 104 -5.73 7.80 11.32
CA PHE A 104 -5.53 7.11 10.04
C PHE A 104 -6.76 7.18 9.12
N THR A 105 -7.95 7.31 9.72
CA THR A 105 -9.22 7.54 8.98
C THR A 105 -9.30 8.96 8.42
N LEU A 106 -8.81 9.95 9.18
CA LEU A 106 -8.82 11.37 8.80
C LEU A 106 -7.77 11.70 7.73
N SER A 107 -6.61 11.04 7.75
CA SER A 107 -5.54 11.27 6.77
C SER A 107 -5.96 10.91 5.33
N ASN A 108 -6.81 9.88 5.20
CA ASN A 108 -7.39 9.47 3.93
C ASN A 108 -8.48 10.43 3.41
N TYR A 109 -9.27 11.01 4.32
CA TYR A 109 -10.42 11.84 3.96
C TYR A 109 -10.04 13.30 3.66
N GLU A 110 -9.11 13.89 4.43
CA GLU A 110 -8.93 15.35 4.46
C GLU A 110 -7.61 15.87 3.88
N SER A 111 -6.59 15.03 3.63
CA SER A 111 -5.23 15.56 3.50
C SER A 111 -4.36 14.99 2.37
N MET A 112 -4.22 13.67 2.18
CA MET A 112 -3.10 13.17 1.35
C MET A 112 -3.46 12.91 -0.13
N VAL A 113 -4.53 12.15 -0.39
CA VAL A 113 -4.99 11.83 -1.75
C VAL A 113 -5.70 13.03 -2.40
N SER A 114 -6.39 13.86 -1.61
CA SER A 114 -7.20 14.97 -2.14
C SER A 114 -6.43 16.30 -2.28
N LYS A 115 -5.39 16.55 -1.46
CA LYS A 115 -4.66 17.84 -1.47
C LYS A 115 -3.18 17.74 -1.84
N THR A 116 -2.50 16.64 -1.52
CA THR A 116 -1.03 16.52 -1.72
C THR A 116 -0.65 15.73 -2.97
N ILE A 117 -1.41 14.68 -3.32
CA ILE A 117 -1.11 13.82 -4.47
C ILE A 117 -2.16 14.03 -5.55
N TYR A 118 -1.85 14.87 -6.54
CA TYR A 118 -2.70 15.03 -7.72
C TYR A 118 -2.57 13.78 -8.61
N PHE A 119 -3.54 12.87 -8.53
CA PHE A 119 -3.72 11.82 -9.54
C PHE A 119 -4.41 12.45 -10.75
N ASN A 120 -3.69 12.59 -11.86
CA ASN A 120 -4.32 12.92 -13.14
C ASN A 120 -5.02 11.63 -13.60
N ALA A 121 -6.33 11.52 -13.33
CA ALA A 121 -7.04 10.26 -13.40
C ALA A 121 -7.17 9.77 -14.85
N SER A 122 -6.46 8.70 -15.17
CA SER A 122 -6.85 7.76 -16.22
C SER A 122 -7.07 6.43 -15.51
N ALA A 123 -8.29 5.90 -15.56
CA ALA A 123 -8.61 4.62 -14.96
C ALA A 123 -8.10 3.50 -15.88
N TYR A 124 -7.33 2.59 -15.33
CA TYR A 124 -6.89 1.37 -16.02
C TYR A 124 -7.31 0.17 -15.18
N ASP A 125 -7.89 -0.84 -15.82
CA ASP A 125 -8.10 -2.14 -15.20
C ASP A 125 -6.76 -2.89 -15.19
N MET A 126 -6.32 -3.34 -14.02
CA MET A 126 -5.10 -4.14 -13.83
C MET A 126 -5.40 -5.29 -12.87
N GLN A 127 -4.84 -6.48 -13.15
CA GLN A 127 -4.84 -7.59 -12.20
C GLN A 127 -3.46 -7.73 -11.53
N VAL A 128 -3.39 -7.49 -10.23
CA VAL A 128 -2.17 -7.71 -9.43
C VAL A 128 -2.46 -8.84 -8.44
N ASP A 129 -2.03 -10.07 -8.75
CA ASP A 129 -2.09 -11.12 -7.73
C ASP A 129 -1.16 -10.75 -6.58
N TYR A 130 -1.70 -10.77 -5.37
CA TYR A 130 -0.99 -10.58 -4.13
C TYR A 130 -1.10 -11.88 -3.34
N GLU A 131 0.01 -12.31 -2.77
CA GLU A 131 0.04 -13.39 -1.80
C GLU A 131 0.03 -12.70 -0.43
N ILE A 132 -0.96 -13.03 0.39
CA ILE A 132 -0.89 -12.83 1.84
C ILE A 132 0.03 -13.96 2.34
N GLY A 133 0.75 -13.84 3.47
CA GLY A 133 1.72 -14.85 3.93
C GLY A 133 1.20 -16.29 4.19
N ASP A 134 -0.04 -16.61 3.83
CA ASP A 134 -0.53 -17.97 3.60
C ASP A 134 -0.27 -18.40 2.14
N ALA A 135 -0.20 -19.70 1.84
CA ALA A 135 0.07 -20.17 0.48
C ALA A 135 -1.12 -19.97 -0.50
N VAL A 136 -1.96 -18.96 -0.26
CA VAL A 136 -3.23 -18.72 -0.94
C VAL A 136 -3.15 -17.41 -1.72
N VAL A 137 -3.32 -17.53 -3.04
CA VAL A 137 -3.39 -16.38 -3.95
C VAL A 137 -4.81 -15.83 -3.94
N TYR A 138 -4.94 -14.54 -3.63
CA TYR A 138 -6.22 -13.83 -3.72
C TYR A 138 -6.18 -12.85 -4.90
N ALA A 139 -7.28 -12.72 -5.64
CA ALA A 139 -7.42 -11.67 -6.63
C ALA A 139 -7.84 -10.37 -5.92
N VAL A 140 -6.93 -9.42 -5.75
CA VAL A 140 -7.29 -8.08 -5.26
C VAL A 140 -7.50 -7.14 -6.44
N GLN A 141 -8.67 -6.53 -6.45
CA GLN A 141 -8.95 -5.41 -7.31
C GLN A 141 -8.71 -4.11 -6.53
N ILE A 142 -7.57 -3.46 -6.78
CA ILE A 142 -7.27 -2.15 -6.20
C ILE A 142 -7.98 -1.09 -7.05
N ARG A 143 -9.05 -0.49 -6.52
CA ARG A 143 -9.69 0.69 -7.12
C ARG A 143 -9.52 1.89 -6.20
N MET A 144 -8.89 2.95 -6.70
CA MET A 144 -8.76 4.22 -5.98
C MET A 144 -9.73 5.23 -6.59
N TYR A 145 -10.81 5.54 -5.87
CA TYR A 145 -11.77 6.58 -6.24
C TYR A 145 -11.54 7.82 -5.38
N THR A 146 -11.65 9.00 -5.99
CA THR A 146 -11.54 10.28 -5.30
C THR A 146 -12.72 11.19 -5.68
N THR A 147 -13.21 11.90 -4.67
CA THR A 147 -14.49 12.63 -4.50
C THR A 147 -15.77 11.78 -4.56
N GLY A 148 -16.01 11.08 -3.45
CA GLY A 148 -17.25 10.36 -3.11
C GLY A 148 -16.93 9.24 -2.12
N SER A 149 -17.65 9.14 -0.99
CA SER A 149 -17.46 8.04 -0.03
C SER A 149 -18.09 6.77 -0.58
N ASP A 150 -17.38 6.06 -1.42
CA ASP A 150 -17.82 4.73 -1.83
C ASP A 150 -17.39 3.79 -0.70
N GLY A 151 -18.38 3.34 0.10
CA GLY A 151 -18.21 2.60 1.35
C GLY A 151 -17.58 1.19 1.23
N TYR A 152 -16.49 1.08 0.49
CA TYR A 152 -15.60 -0.06 0.32
C TYR A 152 -14.22 0.32 0.83
N TRP A 153 -14.09 0.36 2.16
CA TRP A 153 -12.78 0.40 2.79
C TRP A 153 -12.21 -1.01 2.84
N ILE A 154 -10.90 -1.13 2.57
CA ILE A 154 -10.15 -2.36 2.77
C ILE A 154 -10.19 -2.65 4.29
N PRO A 155 -10.52 -3.89 4.71
CA PRO A 155 -10.71 -4.22 6.11
C PRO A 155 -9.42 -3.94 6.91
N TYR A 156 -9.55 -3.17 7.99
CA TYR A 156 -8.49 -3.02 8.99
C TYR A 156 -8.52 -4.24 9.91
N ASP A 157 -7.35 -4.76 10.25
CA ASP A 157 -7.14 -5.63 11.42
C ASP A 157 -7.18 -4.75 12.68
N ASP A 158 -8.05 -5.09 13.62
CA ASP A 158 -8.03 -4.61 15.01
C ASP A 158 -6.97 -5.37 15.82
#